data_AF-A0A5K1F0C1-F1
#
_entry.id   AF-A0A5K1F0C1-F1
#
_cell.length_a   1.000
_cell.length_b   1.000
_cell.length_c   1.000
_cell.angle_alpha   90.00
_cell.angle_beta   90.00
_cell.angle_gamma   90.00
#
_symmetry.space_group_name_H-M   'P 1'
#
loop_
_entity.id
_entity.type
_entity.pdbx_description
1 polymer ?
#
loop_
_entity_poly.entity_id
_entity_poly.type
_entity_poly.pdbx_seq_one_letter_code
_entity_poly.pdbx_strand_id
1 'polypeptide(L)' 'VILVGHSCGGACIAYALELYPKKISKAVFLSATMLSNGQRPFDVFAEE' A
#
# COMPACT_ATOMS: atom_id res chain seq x y z
N VAL A 1 9.69 -4.76 -11.19
CA VAL A 1 8.56 -5.69 -10.95
C VAL A 1 7.23 -4.96 -10.96
N ILE A 2 6.11 -5.68 -11.10
CA ILE A 2 4.77 -5.17 -10.79
C ILE A 2 4.40 -5.77 -9.43
N LEU A 3 4.00 -4.91 -8.49
CA LEU A 3 3.63 -5.33 -7.14
C LEU A 3 2.10 -5.25 -7.00
N VAL A 4 1.46 -6.33 -6.56
CA VAL A 4 -0.01 -6.42 -6.42
C VAL A 4 -0.35 -6.82 -5.00
N GLY A 5 -1.25 -6.06 -4.37
CA GLY A 5 -1.59 -6.21 -2.96
C GLY A 5 -3.08 -6.37 -2.80
N HIS A 6 -3.49 -7.18 -1.83
CA HIS A 6 -4.88 -7.48 -1.51
C HIS A 6 -5.13 -7.24 -0.01
N SER A 7 -6.27 -6.63 0.33
CA SER A 7 -6.64 -6.27 1.71
C SER A 7 -5.50 -5.48 2.42
N CYS A 8 -5.11 -5.86 3.63
CA CYS A 8 -4.02 -5.21 4.38
C CYS A 8 -2.65 -5.26 3.67
N GLY A 9 -2.49 -6.13 2.68
CA GLY A 9 -1.27 -6.18 1.86
C GLY A 9 -0.99 -4.89 1.09
N GLY A 10 -2.00 -4.04 0.89
CA GLY A 10 -1.79 -2.70 0.33
C GLY A 10 -0.88 -1.80 1.18
N ALA A 11 -0.92 -1.92 2.50
CA ALA A 11 -0.01 -1.18 3.39
C ALA A 11 1.47 -1.57 3.15
N CYS A 12 1.74 -2.85 2.91
CA CYS A 12 3.07 -3.33 2.57
C CYS A 12 3.55 -2.77 1.21
N ILE A 13 2.65 -2.64 0.24
CA ILE A 13 2.97 -2.04 -1.06
C ILE A 13 3.30 -0.57 -0.93
N ALA A 14 2.51 0.19 -0.17
CA ALA A 14 2.77 1.60 0.08
C ALA A 14 4.17 1.79 0.69
N TYR A 15 4.54 0.98 1.68
CA TYR A 15 5.88 1.01 2.27
C TYR A 15 6.99 0.64 1.27
N ALA A 16 6.77 -0.40 0.45
CA ALA A 16 7.74 -0.80 -0.57
C ALA A 16 7.94 0.27 -1.66
N LEU A 17 6.90 1.04 -1.99
CA LEU A 17 6.97 2.16 -2.94
C LEU A 17 7.82 3.31 -2.40
N GLU A 18 7.80 3.57 -1.09
CA GLU A 18 8.67 4.59 -0.48
C GLU A 18 10.14 4.16 -0.50
N LEU A 19 10.43 2.89 -0.16
CA LEU A 19 11.81 2.40 -0.05
C LEU A 19 12.46 2.04 -1.39
N TYR A 20 11.70 1.49 -2.33
CA TYR A 20 12.22 0.91 -3.57
C TYR A 20 11.51 1.40 -4.84
N PRO A 21 11.27 2.72 -5.01
CA PRO A 21 10.49 3.25 -6.14
C PRO A 21 11.09 2.88 -7.50
N LYS A 22 12.42 2.77 -7.62
CA LYS A 22 13.10 2.41 -8.87
C LYS A 22 12.97 0.92 -9.24
N LYS A 23 12.64 0.04 -8.28
CA LYS A 23 12.49 -1.40 -8.51
C LYS A 23 11.05 -1.77 -8.88
N ILE A 24 10.09 -0.89 -8.58
CA ILE A 24 8.66 -1.11 -8.77
C ILE A 24 8.20 -0.29 -9.98
N SER A 25 7.89 -0.97 -11.08
CA SER A 25 7.42 -0.31 -12.32
C SER A 25 5.97 0.14 -12.20
N LYS A 26 5.14 -0.66 -11.51
CA LYS A 26 3.73 -0.38 -11.21
C LYS A 26 3.35 -1.03 -9.88
N ALA A 27 2.41 -0.40 -9.18
CA ALA A 27 1.76 -0.95 -8.01
C ALA A 27 0.25 -1.01 -8.24
N VAL A 28 -0.38 -2.14 -7.89
CA VAL A 28 -1.81 -2.38 -8.03
C VAL A 28 -2.39 -2.75 -6.68
N PHE A 29 -3.41 -2.01 -6.26
CA PHE A 29 -4.13 -2.21 -5.00
C PHE A 29 -5.47 -2.86 -5.31
N LEU A 30 -5.56 -4.18 -5.19
CA LEU A 30 -6.78 -4.95 -5.48
C LEU A 30 -7.59 -5.13 -4.20
N SER A 31 -8.68 -4.39 -4.04
CA SER A 31 -9.47 -4.39 -2.78
C SER A 31 -8.57 -4.29 -1.55
N ALA A 32 -7.59 -3.39 -1.62
CA ALA A 32 -6.48 -3.31 -0.69
C ALA A 32 -6.40 -1.94 -0.03
N THR A 33 -5.84 -1.90 1.17
CA THR A 33 -5.64 -0.70 1.96
C THR A 33 -4.58 0.20 1.31
N MET A 34 -4.99 1.35 0.78
CA MET A 34 -4.08 2.37 0.24
C MET A 34 -3.94 3.49 1.27
N LEU A 35 -2.70 3.77 1.68
CA LEU A 35 -2.41 4.76 2.73
C LEU A 35 -2.12 6.13 2.14
N SER A 36 -2.65 7.17 2.79
CA SER A 36 -2.22 8.55 2.58
C SER A 36 -0.92 8.81 3.35
N ASN A 37 -0.16 9.83 2.93
CA ASN A 37 1.07 10.21 3.63
C ASN A 37 0.79 10.54 5.10
N GLY A 38 1.51 9.87 6.00
CA GLY A 38 1.36 10.05 7.45
C GLY A 38 0.22 9.25 8.09
N GLN A 39 -0.60 8.54 7.32
CA GLN A 39 -1.67 7.67 7.82
C GLN A 39 -1.11 6.31 8.23
N ARG A 40 -1.52 5.78 9.38
CA ARG A 40 -1.12 4.43 9.81
C ARG A 40 -1.99 3.36 9.13
N PRO A 41 -1.46 2.15 8.88
CA PRO A 41 -2.20 1.05 8.27
C PRO A 41 -3.58 0.75 8.89
N PHE A 42 -3.70 0.90 10.21
CA PHE A 42 -4.92 0.60 10.94
C PHE A 42 -5.90 1.78 11.04
N ASP A 43 -5.45 3.01 10.79
CA ASP A 43 -6.32 4.19 10.81
C ASP A 43 -7.40 4.10 9.72
N VAL A 44 -7.13 3.37 8.63
CA VAL A 44 -8.07 3.15 7.51
C VAL A 44 -9.29 2.31 7.93
N PHE A 45 -9.17 1.54 9.02
CA PHE A 45 -10.23 0.70 9.56
C PHE A 45 -10.85 1.29 10.84
N ALA A 46 -10.40 2.48 11.27
CA ALA A 46 -10.87 3.12 12.49
C ALA A 46 -12.15 3.94 12.29
N GLU A 47 -12.56 4.17 11.05
CA GLU A 47 -13.86 4.74 10.69
C GLU A 47 -14.82 3.62 10.27
N GLU A 48 -15.41 2.97 11.27
CA GLU A 48 -16.68 2.22 11.16
C GLU A 48 -17.62 2.64 12.29
#